data_AF-A0A963WD31-F1
#
_entry.id   AF-A0A963WD31-F1
#
_cell.length_a   1.000
_cell.length_b   1.000
_cell.length_c   1.000
_cell.angle_alpha   90.00
_cell.angle_beta   90.00
_cell.angle_gamma   90.00
#
_symmetry.space_group_name_H-M   'P 1'
#
loop_
_entity.id
_entity.type
_entity.pdbx_description
1 polymer ?
#
loop_
_entity_poly.entity_id
_entity_poly.type
_entity_poly.pdbx_seq_one_letter_code
_entity_poly.pdbx_strand_id
1 'polypeptide(L)' 'MDAEQAGGPVGQAGNAAAGTARIEGREAFREAVRQALRTAAEEGWREIVLSDASFLDWPLGEPAVIESLQAWARS' A
#
# COMPACT_ATOMS: atom_id res chain seq x y z
N MET A 1 -44.95 9.12 -20.60
CA MET A 1 -43.59 8.96 -21.14
C MET A 1 -42.71 8.61 -19.96
N ASP A 2 -42.65 7.32 -19.72
CA ASP A 2 -41.72 6.64 -18.84
C ASP A 2 -40.28 6.76 -19.35
N ALA A 3 -39.38 6.31 -18.47
CA ALA A 3 -38.00 5.89 -18.70
C ALA A 3 -36.88 6.92 -18.42
N GLU A 4 -36.34 6.73 -17.21
CA GLU A 4 -34.95 6.32 -17.05
C GLU A 4 -33.88 7.39 -17.24
N GLN A 5 -33.44 7.97 -16.12
CA GLN A 5 -32.03 8.27 -15.94
C GLN A 5 -31.51 7.50 -14.74
N ALA A 6 -31.12 6.25 -15.00
CA ALA A 6 -30.28 5.45 -14.13
C ALA A 6 -28.84 5.96 -14.26
N GLY A 7 -28.38 6.72 -13.26
CA GLY A 7 -26.96 6.93 -12.99
C GLY A 7 -26.66 6.27 -11.65
N GLY A 8 -26.14 5.03 -11.68
CA GLY A 8 -25.86 4.22 -10.49
C GLY A 8 -24.89 4.91 -9.52
N PRO A 9 -24.81 4.42 -8.26
CA PRO A 9 -23.86 4.95 -7.31
C PRO A 9 -22.45 4.62 -7.82
N VAL A 10 -21.73 5.64 -8.30
CA VAL A 10 -20.29 5.57 -8.50
C VAL A 10 -19.71 5.09 -7.19
N GLY A 11 -19.07 3.92 -7.24
CA GLY A 11 -18.57 3.20 -6.08
C GLY A 11 -17.82 4.14 -5.15
N GLN A 12 -18.15 4.06 -3.87
CA GLN A 12 -17.31 4.57 -2.80
C GLN A 12 -15.92 3.93 -2.96
N ALA A 13 -15.02 4.64 -3.63
CA ALA A 13 -13.61 4.47 -3.41
C ALA A 13 -13.40 4.88 -1.95
N GLY A 14 -13.35 3.89 -1.07
CA GLY A 14 -12.90 4.03 0.31
C GLY A 14 -11.46 4.52 0.31
N ASN A 15 -11.26 5.80 0.03
CA ASN A 15 -10.04 6.49 0.37
C ASN A 15 -10.20 6.92 1.83
N ALA A 16 -10.06 5.95 2.73
CA ALA A 16 -9.68 6.26 4.09
C ALA A 16 -8.41 7.10 3.95
N ALA A 17 -8.48 8.35 4.40
CA ALA A 17 -7.38 9.30 4.39
C ALA A 17 -6.21 8.74 5.20
N ALA A 18 -5.43 7.85 4.59
CA ALA A 18 -4.10 7.50 5.05
C ALA A 18 -3.29 8.78 4.87
N GLY A 19 -2.97 9.45 5.98
CA GLY A 19 -2.29 10.73 5.98
C GLY A 19 -1.07 10.67 5.06
N THR A 20 -1.07 11.50 4.02
CA THR A 20 0.06 11.64 3.11
C THR A 20 1.20 12.35 3.83
N ALA A 21 1.92 11.60 4.67
CA ALA A 21 3.19 12.04 5.24
C ALA A 21 4.21 12.09 4.11
N ARG A 22 4.93 13.22 3.99
CA ARG A 22 5.97 13.36 2.99
C ARG A 22 7.15 12.48 3.37
N ILE A 23 7.53 11.61 2.44
CA ILE A 23 8.71 10.76 2.57
C ILE A 23 9.87 11.49 1.89
N GLU A 24 10.83 11.97 2.66
CA GLU A 24 12.02 12.66 2.14
C GLU A 24 13.28 11.84 2.37
N GLY A 25 13.96 11.49 1.28
CA GLY A 25 15.22 10.75 1.32
C GLY A 25 15.06 9.23 1.38
N ARG A 26 16.18 8.54 1.10
CA ARG A 26 16.22 7.09 0.89
C ARG A 26 15.89 6.29 2.14
N GLU A 27 16.39 6.70 3.30
CA GLU A 27 16.13 5.99 4.57
C GLU A 27 14.68 6.14 5.02
N ALA A 28 14.08 7.33 4.85
CA ALA A 28 12.66 7.52 5.14
C ALA A 28 11.78 6.66 4.24
N PHE A 29 12.14 6.51 2.96
CA PHE A 29 11.45 5.61 2.05
C PHE A 29 11.57 4.14 2.46
N ARG A 30 12.78 3.69 2.79
CA ARG A 30 13.00 2.31 3.28
C ARG A 30 12.16 2.02 4.52
N GLU A 31 12.12 2.95 5.46
CA GLU A 31 11.33 2.78 6.67
C GLU A 31 9.83 2.76 6.37
N ALA A 32 9.34 3.65 5.51
CA ALA A 32 7.95 3.64 5.08
C ALA A 32 7.55 2.31 4.41
N VAL A 33 8.42 1.74 3.57
CA VAL A 33 8.20 0.42 2.96
C VAL A 33 8.15 -0.69 4.01
N ARG A 34 9.10 -0.72 4.95
CA ARG A 34 9.09 -1.71 6.06
C ARG A 34 7.81 -1.62 6.88
N GLN A 35 7.41 -0.40 7.25
CA GLN A 35 6.19 -0.16 8.03
C GLN A 35 4.95 -0.63 7.26
N ALA A 36 4.83 -0.26 5.99
CA ALA A 36 3.71 -0.66 5.15
C ALA A 36 3.58 -2.18 5.05
N LEU A 37 4.70 -2.90 4.86
CA LEU A 37 4.70 -4.36 4.78
C LEU A 37 4.30 -5.03 6.09
N ARG A 38 4.76 -4.49 7.22
CA ARG A 38 4.37 -4.98 8.55
C ARG A 38 2.87 -4.76 8.80
N THR A 39 2.38 -3.55 8.55
CA THR A 39 0.96 -3.23 8.71
C THR A 39 0.09 -4.10 7.80
N ALA A 40 0.51 -4.33 6.56
CA ALA A 40 -0.23 -5.19 5.64
C ALA A 40 -0.29 -6.64 6.11
N ALA A 41 0.77 -7.17 6.73
CA ALA A 41 0.75 -8.50 7.33
C ALA A 41 -0.19 -8.57 8.55
N GLU A 42 -0.21 -7.54 9.39
CA GLU A 42 -1.04 -7.47 10.60
C GLU A 42 -2.52 -7.28 10.28
N GLU A 43 -2.84 -6.47 9.26
CA GLU A 43 -4.20 -6.14 8.85
C GLU A 43 -4.74 -7.02 7.72
N GLY A 44 -3.92 -7.92 7.16
CA GLY A 44 -4.33 -8.86 6.11
C GLY A 44 -4.70 -8.18 4.80
N TRP A 45 -3.92 -7.18 4.36
CA TRP A 45 -4.22 -6.44 3.14
C TRP A 45 -4.17 -7.35 1.90
N ARG A 46 -5.00 -7.09 0.89
CA ARG A 46 -4.99 -7.90 -0.35
C ARG A 46 -3.94 -7.47 -1.36
N GLU A 47 -3.58 -6.19 -1.37
CA GLU A 47 -2.68 -5.61 -2.36
C GLU A 47 -1.94 -4.40 -1.77
N ILE A 48 -0.66 -4.25 -2.16
CA ILE A 48 0.16 -3.07 -1.89
C ILE A 48 0.81 -2.67 -3.21
N VAL A 49 0.68 -1.39 -3.58
CA VAL A 49 1.38 -0.83 -4.74
C VAL A 49 2.49 0.09 -4.23
N LEU A 50 3.74 -0.29 -4.48
CA LEU A 50 4.92 0.50 -4.19
C LEU A 50 5.48 1.05 -5.50
N SER A 51 5.71 2.37 -5.57
CA SER A 51 6.24 3.03 -6.76
C SER A 51 7.35 3.99 -6.36
N ASP A 52 8.49 3.90 -7.03
CA ASP A 52 9.61 4.85 -6.91
C ASP A 52 10.09 5.24 -8.31
N ALA A 53 10.68 6.42 -8.45
CA ALA A 53 11.21 6.91 -9.71
C ALA A 53 12.46 6.15 -10.17
N SER A 54 13.23 5.58 -9.24
CA SER A 54 14.55 5.00 -9.54
C SER A 54 14.64 3.49 -9.33
N PHE A 55 13.77 2.90 -8.50
CA PHE A 55 13.84 1.49 -8.06
C PHE A 55 15.17 1.08 -7.40
N LEU A 56 16.07 2.03 -7.15
CA LEU A 56 17.39 1.75 -6.61
C LEU A 56 17.31 1.55 -5.10
N ASP A 57 18.05 0.54 -4.61
CA ASP A 57 18.32 0.32 -3.20
C ASP A 57 17.10 0.05 -2.31
N TRP A 58 16.09 -0.61 -2.88
CA TRP A 58 14.93 -1.09 -2.13
C TRP A 58 15.34 -2.08 -1.04
N PRO A 59 14.67 -2.06 0.13
CA PRO A 59 15.05 -2.90 1.26
C PRO A 59 14.58 -4.36 1.10
N LEU A 60 14.16 -4.78 -0.09
CA LEU A 60 13.61 -6.12 -0.37
C LEU A 60 14.61 -7.26 -0.11
N GLY A 61 15.91 -6.96 -0.12
CA GLY A 61 16.96 -7.94 0.22
C GLY A 61 17.23 -8.07 1.72
N GLU A 62 16.60 -7.27 2.56
CA GLU A 62 16.84 -7.29 4.01
C GLU A 62 16.04 -8.43 4.68
N PRO A 63 16.64 -9.17 5.63
CA PRO A 63 15.96 -10.28 6.30
C PRO A 63 14.61 -9.89 6.92
N ALA A 64 14.55 -8.75 7.61
CA ALA A 64 13.33 -8.27 8.26
C ALA A 64 12.20 -7.97 7.26
N VAL A 65 12.55 -7.48 6.07
CA VAL A 65 11.58 -7.20 4.99
C VAL A 65 11.07 -8.50 4.40
N ILE A 66 11.95 -9.48 4.18
CA ILE A 66 11.58 -10.80 3.68
C ILE A 66 10.63 -11.51 4.65
N GLU A 67 10.92 -11.46 5.96
CA GLU A 67 10.05 -12.04 6.99
C GLU A 67 8.65 -11.41 6.98
N SER A 68 8.58 -10.08 6.88
CA SER A 68 7.32 -9.34 6.81
C SER A 68 6.53 -9.68 5.54
N LEU A 69 7.19 -9.74 4.38
CA LEU A 69 6.59 -10.16 3.11
C LEU A 69 6.04 -11.57 3.18
N GLN A 70 6.77 -12.49 3.79
CA GLN A 70 6.33 -13.87 3.95
C GLN A 70 5.16 -14.00 4.92
N ALA A 71 5.13 -13.20 5.99
CA ALA A 71 4.01 -13.15 6.91
C ALA A 71 2.74 -12.65 6.19
N TRP A 72 2.88 -11.57 5.42
CA TRP A 72 1.79 -11.03 4.62
C TRP A 72 1.30 -11.99 3.53
N ALA A 73 2.20 -12.67 2.82
CA ALA A 73 1.80 -13.65 1.81
C ALA A 73 1.02 -14.87 2.37
N ARG A 74 1.04 -15.06 3.70
CA ARG A 74 0.32 -16.13 4.39
C ARG A 74 -0.96 -15.67 5.10
N SER A 75 -1.20 -14.36 5.21
CA SER A 75 -2.43 -13.80 5.77
C SER A 75 -3.58 -13.89 4.77
#